data_AF-A0A3N9UMR4-F1
#
_entry.id   AF-A0A3N9UMR4-F1
#
_cell.length_a   1.000
_cell.length_b   1.000
_cell.length_c   1.000
_cell.angle_alpha   90.00
_cell.angle_beta   90.00
_cell.angle_gamma   90.00
#
_symmetry.space_group_name_H-M   'P 1'
#
loop_
_entity.id
_entity.type
_entity.pdbx_description
1 polymer ?
#
loop_
_entity_poly.entity_id
_entity_poly.type
_entity_poly.pdbx_seq_one_letter_code
_entity_poly.pdbx_strand_id
1 'polypeptide(L)'
;MDFELYPTITLRSRSFNVLVAPRELLIQALNKNLNLQRYKVLFVSGNYSGVLSKLDRRLTELEVRRGFTVFQLMTILEEAHHSLIIVEHDPMLYR
;
A
#
# COMPACT_ATOMS: atom_id res chain seq x y z
N MET A 1 1.08 0.71 19.54
CA MET A 1 1.92 1.52 18.63
C MET A 1 1.01 2.62 18.13
N ASP A 2 1.14 3.80 18.72
CA ASP A 2 0.30 4.94 18.39
C ASP A 2 0.91 5.63 17.19
N PHE A 3 0.25 5.51 16.04
CA PHE A 3 0.55 6.34 14.89
C PHE A 3 -0.04 7.72 15.16
N GLU A 4 0.80 8.73 15.32
CA GLU A 4 0.32 10.12 15.29
C GLU A 4 0.02 10.50 13.85
N LEU A 5 -1.26 10.79 13.59
CA LEU A 5 -1.68 11.39 12.34
C LEU A 5 -1.21 12.84 12.33
N TYR A 6 -0.77 13.32 11.16
CA TYR A 6 -0.50 14.74 11.00
C TYR A 6 -1.75 15.54 11.39
N PRO A 7 -1.65 16.68 12.12
CA PRO A 7 -2.81 17.35 12.71
C PRO A 7 -3.92 17.76 11.74
N THR A 8 -3.61 17.85 10.44
CA THR A 8 -4.58 18.16 9.38
C THR A 8 -5.31 16.94 8.82
N ILE A 9 -4.93 15.73 9.22
CA ILE A 9 -5.54 14.47 8.77
C ILE A 9 -6.65 14.07 9.76
N THR A 10 -7.90 14.13 9.31
CA THR A 10 -9.05 13.59 10.05
C THR A 10 -9.52 12.30 9.42
N LEU A 11 -9.48 11.19 10.15
CA LEU A 11 -10.11 9.94 9.69
C LEU A 11 -11.64 10.08 9.81
N ARG A 12 -12.38 9.97 8.71
CA ARG A 12 -13.86 9.89 8.76
C ARG A 12 -14.34 8.47 8.44
N SER A 13 -15.42 8.05 9.08
CA SER A 13 -16.09 6.80 8.69
C SER A 13 -16.57 6.88 7.25
N ARG A 14 -16.38 5.79 6.50
CA ARG A 14 -16.67 5.71 5.04
C ARG A 14 -15.89 6.70 4.18
N SER A 15 -14.73 7.19 4.66
CA SER A 15 -13.79 7.95 3.83
C SER A 15 -12.52 7.15 3.58
N PHE A 16 -11.85 7.45 2.47
CA PHE A 16 -10.49 7.00 2.24
C PHE A 16 -9.51 7.99 2.88
N ASN A 17 -8.46 7.46 3.50
CA ASN A 17 -7.36 8.26 4.02
C ASN A 17 -6.12 7.89 3.21
N VAL A 18 -5.51 8.90 2.60
CA VAL A 18 -4.31 8.71 1.78
C VAL A 18 -3.12 9.18 2.59
N LEU A 19 -2.17 8.28 2.83
CA LEU A 19 -0.89 8.58 3.43
C LEU A 19 0.20 8.44 2.37
N VAL A 20 1.04 9.45 2.24
CA VAL A 20 2.25 9.40 1.40
C VAL A 20 3.45 9.26 2.33
N ALA A 21 4.27 8.25 2.08
CA ALA A 21 5.46 7.98 2.88
C ALA A 21 6.66 7.64 1.99
N PRO A 22 7.90 7.96 2.41
CA PRO A 22 9.10 7.45 1.76
C PRO A 22 9.13 5.92 1.75
N ARG A 23 9.70 5.33 0.70
CA ARG A 23 9.78 3.89 0.48
C ARG A 23 10.36 3.14 1.68
N GLU A 24 11.45 3.64 2.24
CA GLU A 24 12.17 3.00 3.35
C GLU A 24 11.31 2.97 4.62
N LEU A 25 10.52 4.03 4.86
CA LEU A 25 9.60 4.11 5.99
C LEU A 25 8.46 3.09 5.82
N LEU A 26 7.89 2.99 4.61
CA LEU A 26 6.85 2.01 4.30
C LEU A 26 7.33 0.57 4.55
N ILE A 27 8.51 0.20 4.05
CA ILE A 27 9.10 -1.13 4.27
C ILE A 27 9.24 -1.43 5.77
N GLN A 28 9.80 -0.48 6.54
CA GLN A 28 9.96 -0.65 7.98
C GLN A 28 8.62 -0.80 8.69
N ALA A 29 7.61 0.00 8.31
CA ALA A 29 6.28 -0.07 8.91
C ALA A 29 5.60 -1.41 8.64
N LEU A 30 5.65 -1.93 7.41
CA LEU A 30 5.05 -3.21 7.04
C LEU A 30 5.73 -4.38 7.76
N ASN A 31 7.06 -4.41 7.80
CA ASN A 31 7.81 -5.49 8.43
C ASN A 31 7.67 -5.50 9.96
N LYS A 32 7.53 -4.33 10.60
CA LYS A 32 7.28 -4.24 12.05
C LYS A 32 5.85 -4.61 12.43
N ASN A 33 4.89 -4.46 11.53
CA ASN A 33 3.46 -4.62 11.83
C ASN A 33 2.85 -5.81 11.08
N LEU A 34 3.32 -7.03 11.36
CA LEU A 34 2.77 -8.26 10.76
C LEU A 34 1.26 -8.45 11.00
N ASN A 35 0.73 -7.83 12.07
CA ASN A 35 -0.70 -7.80 12.37
C ASN A 35 -1.55 -7.07 11.32
N LEU A 36 -0.96 -6.38 10.35
CA LEU A 36 -1.69 -5.74 9.25
C LEU A 36 -2.37 -6.76 8.32
N GLN A 37 -1.88 -8.00 8.31
CA GLN A 37 -2.45 -9.11 7.53
C GLN A 37 -3.95 -9.34 7.77
N ARG A 38 -4.46 -9.02 8.97
CA ARG A 38 -5.89 -9.14 9.30
C ARG A 38 -6.79 -8.22 8.48
N TYR A 39 -6.23 -7.20 7.83
CA TYR A 39 -6.99 -6.18 7.09
C TYR A 39 -7.13 -6.49 5.61
N LYS A 40 -6.77 -7.71 5.15
CA LYS A 40 -6.74 -8.09 3.73
C LYS A 40 -6.01 -7.04 2.90
N VAL A 41 -4.69 -7.15 2.82
CA VAL A 41 -3.87 -6.10 2.20
C VAL A 41 -3.79 -6.32 0.69
N LEU A 42 -4.07 -5.28 -0.09
CA LEU A 42 -3.80 -5.23 -1.52
C LEU A 42 -2.58 -4.35 -1.78
N PHE A 43 -1.58 -4.92 -2.43
CA PHE A 43 -0.40 -4.21 -2.92
C PHE A 43 -0.49 -4.02 -4.42
N VAL A 44 -0.54 -2.77 -4.87
CA VAL A 44 -0.55 -2.41 -6.28
C VAL A 44 0.82 -1.86 -6.66
N SER A 45 1.51 -2.53 -7.58
CA SER A 45 2.83 -2.13 -8.07
C SER A 45 2.85 -1.91 -9.58
N GLY A 46 3.84 -1.17 -10.08
CA GLY A 46 4.18 -1.17 -11.49
C GLY A 46 5.06 -2.37 -11.89
N ASN A 47 5.96 -2.14 -12.85
CA ASN A 47 6.84 -3.17 -13.45
C ASN A 47 7.91 -3.57 -12.45
N TYR A 48 8.44 -2.55 -11.80
CA TYR A 48 9.45 -2.69 -10.78
C TYR A 48 8.85 -2.37 -9.41
N SER A 49 9.04 -3.28 -8.46
CA SER A 49 8.75 -3.05 -7.04
C SER A 49 10.04 -3.08 -6.24
N GLY A 50 10.36 -1.95 -5.60
CA GLY A 50 11.46 -1.84 -4.65
C GLY A 50 11.06 -2.22 -3.22
N VAL A 51 9.76 -2.44 -2.97
CA VAL A 51 9.19 -2.78 -1.66
C VAL A 51 9.00 -4.28 -1.51
N LEU A 52 8.35 -4.96 -2.46
CA LEU A 52 7.93 -6.37 -2.33
C LEU A 52 9.09 -7.32 -2.00
N SER A 53 10.25 -7.12 -2.62
CA SER A 53 11.45 -7.94 -2.39
C SER A 53 12.07 -7.77 -0.99
N LYS A 54 11.69 -6.73 -0.25
CA LYS A 54 12.21 -6.38 1.07
C LYS A 54 11.19 -6.65 2.18
N LEU A 55 10.02 -7.18 1.85
CA LEU A 55 9.00 -7.54 2.83
C LEU A 55 9.40 -8.80 3.60
N ASP A 56 9.02 -8.84 4.88
CA ASP A 56 9.19 -10.00 5.73
C ASP A 56 8.39 -11.18 5.16
N ARG A 57 9.02 -12.35 5.03
CA ARG A 57 8.41 -13.55 4.46
C ARG A 57 7.21 -14.08 5.24
N ARG A 58 7.02 -13.60 6.48
CA ARG A 58 5.85 -13.91 7.32
C ARG A 58 4.60 -13.14 6.91
N LEU A 59 4.70 -12.17 6.00
CA LEU A 59 3.57 -11.49 5.38
C LEU A 59 2.99 -12.38 4.27
N THR A 60 2.04 -13.25 4.62
CA THR A 60 1.41 -14.21 3.69
C THR A 60 0.07 -13.73 3.15
N GLU A 61 -0.68 -12.94 3.94
CA GLU A 61 -1.97 -12.36 3.53
C GLU A 61 -1.79 -11.03 2.80
N LEU A 62 -1.06 -11.07 1.68
CA LEU A 62 -0.79 -9.93 0.81
C LEU A 62 -1.15 -10.27 -0.63
N GLU A 63 -2.23 -9.70 -1.13
CA GLU A 63 -2.57 -9.80 -2.55
C GLU A 63 -1.75 -8.79 -3.33
N VAL A 64 -1.17 -9.19 -4.46
CA VAL A 64 -0.36 -8.32 -5.32
C VAL A 64 -1.01 -8.22 -6.69
N ARG A 65 -1.35 -7.00 -7.11
CA ARG A 65 -1.80 -6.70 -8.48
C ARG A 65 -0.85 -5.72 -9.15
N ARG A 66 -0.67 -5.87 -10.46
CA ARG A 66 0.15 -4.94 -11.25
C ARG A 66 -0.73 -4.00 -12.05
N GLY A 67 -0.48 -2.70 -11.93
CA GLY A 67 -1.14 -1.65 -12.69
C GLY A 67 -0.11 -0.68 -13.26
N PHE A 68 -0.02 -0.62 -14.59
CA PHE A 68 0.95 0.23 -15.31
C PHE A 68 0.35 1.54 -15.78
N THR A 69 -0.97 1.55 -15.97
CA THR A 69 -1.71 2.72 -16.43
C THR A 69 -2.70 3.16 -15.38
N VAL A 70 -3.10 4.44 -15.44
CA VAL A 70 -4.19 4.97 -14.60
C VAL A 70 -5.45 4.14 -14.80
N PHE A 71 -5.79 3.75 -16.03
CA PHE A 71 -6.96 2.91 -16.30
C PHE A 71 -6.89 1.58 -15.55
N GLN A 72 -5.76 0.87 -15.61
CA GLN A 72 -5.58 -0.39 -14.87
C GLN A 72 -5.66 -0.18 -13.35
N LEU A 73 -5.05 0.90 -12.84
CA LEU A 73 -5.15 1.24 -11.42
C LEU A 73 -6.61 1.48 -11.02
N MET A 74 -7.38 2.23 -11.80
CA MET A 74 -8.79 2.48 -11.53
C MET A 74 -9.60 1.18 -11.53
N THR A 75 -9.40 0.31 -12.52
CA THR A 75 -10.06 -1.01 -12.54
C THR A 75 -9.71 -1.85 -11.31
N ILE A 76 -8.44 -1.86 -10.90
CA ILE A 76 -8.01 -2.57 -9.68
C ILE A 76 -8.72 -2.03 -8.44
N LEU A 77 -8.84 -0.71 -8.33
CA LEU A 77 -9.50 -0.05 -7.18
C LEU A 77 -11.01 -0.26 -7.18
N GLU A 78 -11.67 -0.27 -8.34
CA GLU A 78 -13.10 -0.55 -8.47
C GLU A 78 -13.45 -1.99 -8.04
N GLU A 79 -12.56 -2.94 -8.29
CA GLU A 79 -12.71 -4.36 -7.93
C GLU A 79 -12.20 -4.67 -6.51
N ALA A 80 -11.56 -3.72 -5.82
CA ALA A 80 -10.92 -3.97 -4.54
C ALA A 80 -11.95 -4.15 -3.41
N HIS A 81 -11.75 -5.19 -2.60
CA HIS A 81 -12.53 -5.48 -1.39
C HIS A 81 -11.66 -5.51 -0.12
N HIS A 82 -10.52 -4.82 -0.20
CA HIS A 82 -9.44 -4.80 0.77
C HIS A 82 -9.59 -3.61 1.72
N SER A 83 -9.23 -3.78 3.00
CA SER A 83 -9.32 -2.67 3.96
C SER A 83 -8.07 -1.79 3.95
N LEU A 84 -6.97 -2.30 3.40
CA LEU A 84 -5.72 -1.56 3.21
C LEU A 84 -5.22 -1.78 1.78
N ILE A 85 -5.06 -0.67 1.06
CA ILE A 85 -4.49 -0.65 -0.29
C ILE A 85 -3.19 0.13 -0.24
N ILE A 86 -2.11 -0.49 -0.72
CA ILE A 86 -0.79 0.11 -0.81
C ILE A 86 -0.48 0.27 -2.29
N VAL A 87 -0.18 1.50 -2.71
CA VAL A 87 0.19 1.78 -4.10
C VAL A 87 1.66 2.19 -4.13
N GLU A 88 2.47 1.43 -4.85
CA GLU A 88 3.87 1.76 -5.13
C GLU A 88 3.98 2.38 -6.52
N HIS A 89 4.47 3.62 -6.55
CA HIS A 89 4.82 4.29 -7.80
C HIS A 89 6.03 3.63 -8.46
N ASP A 90 5.93 3.34 -9.76
CA ASP A 90 7.03 2.78 -10.54
C ASP A 90 8.06 3.86 -10.91
N PRO A 91 9.30 3.80 -10.37
CA PRO A 91 10.34 4.77 -10.69
C PRO A 91 10.78 4.73 -12.17
N MET A 92 10.40 3.71 -12.94
CA MET A 92 10.75 3.61 -14.36
C MET A 92 9.82 4.41 -15.29
N LEU A 93 8.64 4.83 -14.82
CA LEU A 93 7.63 5.48 -15.68
C LEU A 93 7.83 6.99 -15.86
N TYR A 94 8.41 7.67 -14.88
CA TYR A 94 8.65 9.11 -14.92
C TYR A 94 10.10 9.36 -14.49
N ARG A 95 10.95 9.70 -15.47
CA ARG A 95 12.33 10.14 -15.26
C ARG A 95 12.41 11.65 -15.37
#